data_AF-A0AA47N8G2-F1
#
_entry.id   AF-A0AA47N8G2-F1
#
_cell.length_a   1.000
_cell.length_b   1.000
_cell.length_c   1.000
_cell.angle_alpha   90.00
_cell.angle_beta   90.00
_cell.angle_gamma   90.00
#
_symmetry.space_group_name_H-M   'P 1'
#
loop_
_entity.id
_entity.type
_entity.pdbx_description
1 polymer ?
#
loop_
_entity_poly.entity_id
_entity_poly.type
_entity_poly.pdbx_seq_one_letter_code
_entity_poly.pdbx_strand_id
1 'polypeptide(L)'
;MTPPAAAATRDEPDDHHVSPKCFCHLLLMGRPVGWTSASPWKRRFPLADGLSLIESTEWSWISVRSRSLTRWGYTSSVEINALGTHPRWRPRTGDPSKMAAALIRQLQQAASVYEASLQPRRHSADTQLTLRRGSADTAPPRARAARGSMWARVLVRVRSRTAGSRSRGVPQHLQQHLQPRRASSSSEASLKQTVLHDFHRAQGGRMVGFAGWSMPVQYRDSHIVSHMHTRQHCSIFDVSHMLQTKVHGKDRIKFMESLVVADIAELQPNQGTLTLFTNEKGGIIDDLIVTKTDQGYLYVVSNAGCSDKDSALMKSRLAEFKAAGLDVDLEFLDQALIALQGPSMSRVLQAGVKEDLGKLTFMTSALASVFGVPDCRVTRCGYTGEDGVEISVPLSRAVELTEKLLANGEVKLAGLGARDSLRLEAGLCLYGNDIDDATTPVEATLVWTIGKRRRQARDFPGADIIVPQIKAKTARKRVGLVSTGPPVRQHTPILSPEGKVIGEVTSGCPSPCLKKNIAMGYVEAAFAKNGTAVQVEVRKKAVPAVVSKMPFVPTNYYSGN
;
A
#
# COMPACT_ATOMS: atom_id res chain seq x y z
N MET A 1 48.54 -15.50 2.85
CA MET A 1 49.12 -15.30 4.20
C MET A 1 48.03 -14.78 5.14
N THR A 2 47.35 -15.68 5.85
CA THR A 2 46.81 -15.45 7.21
C THR A 2 47.98 -15.64 8.19
N PRO A 3 48.06 -14.94 9.34
CA PRO A 3 47.28 -15.29 10.56
C PRO A 3 47.07 -14.07 11.51
N PRO A 4 46.88 -14.22 12.84
CA PRO A 4 46.15 -15.23 13.62
C PRO A 4 44.99 -14.64 14.46
N ALA A 5 44.13 -15.51 15.00
CA ALA A 5 43.33 -15.21 16.20
C ALA A 5 44.03 -15.73 17.46
N ALA A 6 43.81 -15.08 18.61
CA ALA A 6 44.24 -15.56 19.92
C ALA A 6 43.09 -15.40 20.94
N ALA A 7 43.00 -16.32 21.90
CA ALA A 7 41.86 -16.44 22.83
C ALA A 7 42.30 -16.44 24.30
N ALA A 8 41.40 -15.96 25.17
CA ALA A 8 41.40 -16.12 26.64
C ALA A 8 39.94 -15.87 27.11
N THR A 9 39.19 -16.83 27.69
CA THR A 9 39.15 -17.19 29.14
C THR A 9 39.00 -15.93 30.02
N ARG A 10 37.95 -15.64 30.79
CA ARG A 10 36.93 -16.40 31.58
C ARG A 10 35.72 -15.45 31.88
N ASP A 11 34.63 -15.75 32.59
CA ASP A 11 34.11 -16.90 33.38
C ASP A 11 32.54 -16.87 33.37
N GLU A 12 31.86 -17.76 34.12
CA GLU A 12 30.39 -17.81 34.32
C GLU A 12 29.88 -16.81 35.41
N PRO A 13 28.58 -16.39 35.43
CA PRO A 13 27.50 -17.30 35.87
C PRO A 13 26.16 -17.21 35.11
N ASP A 14 25.48 -18.35 35.04
CA ASP A 14 24.17 -18.53 34.42
C ASP A 14 23.04 -18.27 35.44
N ASP A 15 22.43 -17.07 35.44
CA ASP A 15 21.15 -16.84 36.14
C ASP A 15 20.31 -15.73 35.47
N HIS A 16 19.28 -16.14 34.73
CA HIS A 16 18.34 -15.23 34.07
C HIS A 16 16.93 -15.34 34.65
N HIS A 17 16.74 -14.58 35.74
CA HIS A 17 15.46 -14.35 36.38
C HIS A 17 14.49 -13.56 35.47
N VAL A 18 13.62 -14.25 34.74
CA VAL A 18 12.58 -13.61 33.91
C VAL A 18 11.39 -13.19 34.77
N SER A 19 11.10 -11.88 34.82
CA SER A 19 9.99 -11.37 35.65
C SER A 19 8.61 -11.85 35.17
N PRO A 20 7.62 -12.05 36.06
CA PRO A 20 6.28 -12.51 35.70
C PRO A 20 5.54 -11.61 34.69
N LYS A 21 5.93 -10.33 34.58
CA LYS A 21 5.32 -9.37 33.63
C LYS A 21 5.64 -9.70 32.16
N CYS A 22 6.73 -10.39 31.86
CA CYS A 22 7.12 -10.73 30.50
C CYS A 22 6.24 -11.84 29.89
N PHE A 23 5.71 -12.77 30.70
CA PHE A 23 4.99 -13.95 30.20
C PHE A 23 3.58 -13.60 29.67
N CYS A 24 2.85 -12.71 30.34
CA CYS A 24 1.52 -12.28 29.89
C CYS A 24 1.52 -11.54 28.54
N HIS A 25 2.64 -10.92 28.14
CA HIS A 25 2.72 -10.16 26.89
C HIS A 25 2.91 -11.07 25.66
N LEU A 26 3.50 -12.25 25.83
CA LEU A 26 3.71 -13.22 24.74
C LEU A 26 2.42 -13.97 24.35
N LEU A 27 1.58 -14.32 25.34
CA LEU A 27 0.32 -15.05 25.11
C LEU A 27 -0.75 -14.26 24.34
N LEU A 28 -0.68 -12.92 24.35
CA LEU A 28 -1.63 -12.04 23.64
C LEU A 28 -1.13 -11.55 22.27
N MET A 29 0.14 -11.80 21.91
CA MET A 29 0.78 -11.22 20.71
C MET A 29 0.99 -12.20 19.55
N GLY A 30 0.79 -13.51 19.74
CA GLY A 30 0.67 -14.49 18.65
C GLY A 30 1.84 -14.54 17.65
N ARG A 31 3.09 -14.38 18.12
CA ARG A 31 4.29 -14.43 17.25
C ARG A 31 5.02 -15.78 17.34
N PRO A 32 5.33 -16.44 16.21
CA PRO A 32 6.32 -17.51 16.20
C PRO A 32 7.73 -16.93 16.28
N VAL A 33 8.58 -17.47 17.14
CA VAL A 33 10.03 -17.22 17.13
C VAL A 33 10.70 -18.52 16.71
N GLY A 34 11.29 -18.53 15.51
CA GLY A 34 12.01 -19.70 15.02
C GLY A 34 13.36 -19.84 15.71
N TRP A 35 13.63 -21.01 16.28
CA TRP A 35 14.97 -21.46 16.66
C TRP A 35 15.27 -22.79 15.97
N THR A 36 16.49 -22.93 15.48
CA THR A 36 16.99 -24.13 14.80
C THR A 36 17.34 -25.25 15.78
N SER A 37 17.51 -26.46 15.26
CA SER A 37 17.52 -27.75 15.98
C SER A 37 18.61 -27.93 17.04
N ALA A 38 18.21 -28.36 18.25
CA ALA A 38 19.04 -29.13 19.19
C ALA A 38 18.19 -29.97 20.17
N SER A 39 18.81 -31.00 20.76
CA SER A 39 18.23 -32.13 21.52
C SER A 39 17.52 -31.78 22.85
N PRO A 40 16.76 -32.71 23.49
CA PRO A 40 15.67 -32.34 24.40
C PRO A 40 16.12 -32.10 25.86
N TRP A 41 15.76 -30.94 26.40
CA TRP A 41 15.91 -30.60 27.83
C TRP A 41 14.54 -30.26 28.44
N LYS A 42 14.18 -30.94 29.54
CA LYS A 42 12.93 -30.68 30.28
C LYS A 42 13.07 -29.40 31.12
N ARG A 43 12.42 -28.30 30.72
CA ARG A 43 12.31 -27.09 31.56
C ARG A 43 11.16 -27.23 32.57
N ARG A 44 11.33 -26.61 33.74
CA ARG A 44 10.30 -26.46 34.79
C ARG A 44 9.86 -25.01 34.83
N PHE A 45 8.55 -24.77 34.94
CA PHE A 45 8.00 -23.44 35.15
C PHE A 45 7.35 -23.34 36.54
N PRO A 46 7.79 -22.40 37.41
CA PRO A 46 7.15 -22.15 38.69
C PRO A 46 5.91 -21.26 38.52
N LEU A 47 4.85 -21.60 39.24
CA LEU A 47 3.70 -20.73 39.47
C LEU A 47 3.84 -20.06 40.85
N ALA A 48 3.10 -18.96 41.06
CA ALA A 48 2.84 -18.48 42.41
C ALA A 48 2.22 -19.61 43.26
N ASP A 49 2.49 -19.61 44.56
CA ASP A 49 2.11 -20.65 45.53
C ASP A 49 2.84 -22.01 45.38
N GLY A 50 4.04 -22.04 44.78
CA GLY A 50 4.99 -23.15 44.91
C GLY A 50 4.71 -24.40 44.05
N LEU A 51 3.79 -24.30 43.09
CA LEU A 51 3.50 -25.37 42.13
C LEU A 51 4.41 -25.26 40.90
N SER A 52 4.74 -26.40 40.27
CA SER A 52 5.54 -26.44 39.03
C SER A 52 4.93 -27.33 37.96
N LEU A 53 5.09 -26.93 36.69
CA LEU A 53 4.69 -27.69 35.52
C LEU A 53 5.92 -28.24 34.76
N ILE A 54 5.72 -29.38 34.11
CA ILE A 54 6.70 -30.04 33.22
C ILE A 54 6.09 -30.09 31.82
N GLU A 55 6.85 -29.62 30.84
CA GLU A 55 6.40 -29.51 29.46
C GLU A 55 6.48 -30.87 28.72
N SER A 56 5.47 -31.14 27.88
CA SER A 56 5.49 -32.21 26.88
C SER A 56 4.92 -31.67 25.56
N THR A 57 5.60 -31.95 24.45
CA THR A 57 5.31 -31.38 23.13
C THR A 57 4.01 -31.89 22.51
N GLU A 58 2.91 -31.17 22.71
CA GLU A 58 1.68 -31.21 21.88
C GLU A 58 0.74 -30.05 22.27
N TRP A 59 0.37 -29.19 21.30
CA TRP A 59 -0.44 -27.98 21.55
C TRP A 59 -1.93 -28.20 21.28
N SER A 60 -2.80 -27.62 22.13
CA SER A 60 -4.26 -27.57 21.94
C SER A 60 -4.73 -26.14 21.65
N TRP A 61 -5.67 -25.97 20.72
CA TRP A 61 -6.12 -24.67 20.22
C TRP A 61 -7.06 -23.94 21.19
N ILE A 62 -6.87 -22.62 21.35
CA ILE A 62 -7.87 -21.70 21.91
C ILE A 62 -8.67 -21.11 20.74
N SER A 63 -10.00 -21.25 20.78
CA SER A 63 -10.90 -20.61 19.81
C SER A 63 -11.61 -19.42 20.42
N VAL A 64 -11.41 -18.24 19.83
CA VAL A 64 -12.17 -17.02 20.13
C VAL A 64 -13.14 -16.77 18.97
N ARG A 65 -14.45 -16.70 19.26
CA ARG A 65 -15.47 -16.29 18.29
C ARG A 65 -16.10 -14.98 18.73
N SER A 66 -16.04 -13.96 17.89
CA SER A 66 -16.93 -12.79 17.99
C SER A 66 -18.19 -13.04 17.16
N ARG A 67 -19.33 -12.53 17.65
CA ARG A 67 -20.55 -12.37 16.85
C ARG A 67 -21.05 -10.94 17.06
N SER A 68 -21.20 -10.19 15.98
CA SER A 68 -21.97 -8.95 15.97
C SER A 68 -23.39 -9.24 15.52
N LEU A 69 -24.37 -8.64 16.19
CA LEU A 69 -25.77 -8.57 15.76
C LEU A 69 -26.22 -7.10 15.86
N THR A 70 -27.18 -6.73 15.01
CA THR A 70 -27.30 -5.37 14.48
C THR A 70 -28.34 -4.48 15.20
N ARG A 71 -28.29 -3.18 14.85
CA ARG A 71 -29.21 -2.08 15.19
C ARG A 71 -29.29 -1.73 16.69
N TRP A 72 -28.66 -0.59 17.02
CA TRP A 72 -28.67 0.11 18.32
C TRP A 72 -27.78 -0.46 19.43
N GLY A 73 -26.47 -0.21 19.30
CA GLY A 73 -25.49 -0.28 20.40
C GLY A 73 -24.43 -1.37 20.23
N TYR A 74 -23.17 -1.03 20.50
CA TYR A 74 -22.08 -2.02 20.57
C TYR A 74 -22.16 -2.81 21.87
N THR A 75 -22.23 -4.13 21.78
CA THR A 75 -21.99 -5.05 22.91
C THR A 75 -20.85 -5.99 22.54
N SER A 76 -19.72 -5.85 23.24
CA SER A 76 -18.61 -6.80 23.18
C SER A 76 -18.89 -7.95 24.15
N SER A 77 -18.77 -9.19 23.68
CA SER A 77 -18.76 -10.39 24.53
C SER A 77 -17.57 -11.26 24.13
N VAL A 78 -16.77 -11.68 25.12
CA VAL A 78 -15.64 -12.58 24.93
C VAL A 78 -16.02 -13.95 25.48
N GLU A 79 -16.06 -14.97 24.62
CA GLU A 79 -16.36 -16.35 25.03
C GLU A 79 -15.04 -17.15 25.03
N ILE A 80 -14.62 -17.61 26.21
CA ILE A 80 -13.40 -18.40 26.41
C ILE A 80 -13.82 -19.84 26.70
N ASN A 81 -13.53 -20.76 25.78
CA ASN A 81 -13.77 -22.19 25.97
C ASN A 81 -12.47 -22.88 26.37
N ALA A 82 -12.40 -23.37 27.61
CA ALA A 82 -11.35 -24.29 28.04
C ALA A 82 -11.76 -25.72 27.66
N LEU A 83 -11.12 -26.30 26.63
CA LEU A 83 -11.29 -27.72 26.30
C LEU A 83 -10.57 -28.59 27.34
N GLY A 84 -11.16 -29.75 27.65
CA GLY A 84 -10.82 -30.55 28.82
C GLY A 84 -9.38 -31.09 28.88
N THR A 85 -8.94 -31.43 30.09
CA THR A 85 -7.60 -31.96 30.38
C THR A 85 -7.32 -33.27 29.63
N HIS A 86 -6.29 -33.26 28.78
CA HIS A 86 -5.78 -34.47 28.13
C HIS A 86 -5.26 -35.48 29.18
N PRO A 87 -5.51 -36.81 29.05
CA PRO A 87 -5.34 -37.80 30.14
C PRO A 87 -3.89 -38.06 30.61
N ARG A 88 -2.90 -37.31 30.13
CA ARG A 88 -1.50 -37.37 30.60
C ARG A 88 -1.13 -36.28 31.63
N TRP A 89 -2.02 -35.33 31.92
CA TRP A 89 -1.80 -34.33 32.97
C TRP A 89 -2.18 -34.90 34.35
N ARG A 90 -1.19 -35.34 35.13
CA ARG A 90 -1.34 -35.59 36.57
C ARG A 90 -0.51 -34.57 37.37
N PRO A 91 -1.10 -33.84 38.33
CA PRO A 91 -0.30 -33.06 39.27
C PRO A 91 0.53 -34.01 40.14
N ARG A 92 1.83 -33.75 40.31
CA ARG A 92 2.69 -34.59 41.15
C ARG A 92 2.47 -34.32 42.65
N THR A 93 2.02 -33.12 42.99
CA THR A 93 1.48 -32.70 44.29
C THR A 93 0.56 -31.49 44.06
N GLY A 94 -0.70 -31.52 44.52
CA GLY A 94 -1.60 -30.36 44.48
C GLY A 94 -3.04 -30.67 44.03
N ASP A 95 -3.99 -29.97 44.65
CA ASP A 95 -5.43 -30.07 44.38
C ASP A 95 -5.80 -29.39 43.04
N PRO A 96 -6.38 -30.12 42.06
CA PRO A 96 -6.76 -29.56 40.76
C PRO A 96 -7.69 -28.33 40.85
N SER A 97 -8.56 -28.26 41.88
CA SER A 97 -9.48 -27.14 42.06
C SER A 97 -8.74 -25.84 42.41
N LYS A 98 -7.65 -25.94 43.18
CA LYS A 98 -6.78 -24.79 43.52
C LYS A 98 -6.02 -24.29 42.29
N MET A 99 -5.59 -25.20 41.41
CA MET A 99 -4.93 -24.85 40.15
C MET A 99 -5.88 -24.10 39.19
N ALA A 100 -7.13 -24.56 39.06
CA ALA A 100 -8.15 -23.85 38.29
C ALA A 100 -8.46 -22.46 38.89
N ALA A 101 -8.57 -22.34 40.21
CA ALA A 101 -8.77 -21.06 40.89
C ALA A 101 -7.57 -20.10 40.74
N ALA A 102 -6.34 -20.61 40.70
CA ALA A 102 -5.15 -19.80 40.44
C ALA A 102 -5.14 -19.26 38.99
N LEU A 103 -5.44 -20.12 38.01
CA LEU A 103 -5.50 -19.72 36.59
C LEU A 103 -6.62 -18.69 36.33
N ILE A 104 -7.80 -18.87 36.94
CA ILE A 104 -8.90 -17.90 36.86
C ILE A 104 -8.48 -16.55 37.45
N ARG A 105 -7.78 -16.53 38.60
CA ARG A 105 -7.28 -15.29 39.22
C ARG A 105 -6.25 -14.58 38.33
N GLN A 106 -5.34 -15.31 37.69
CA GLN A 106 -4.39 -14.70 36.72
C GLN A 106 -5.11 -14.12 35.50
N LEU A 107 -6.12 -14.79 34.96
CA LEU A 107 -6.92 -14.28 33.84
C LEU A 107 -7.73 -13.03 34.23
N GLN A 108 -8.29 -12.99 35.44
CA GLN A 108 -8.95 -11.79 36.00
C GLN A 108 -7.97 -10.61 36.14
N GLN A 109 -6.76 -10.88 36.63
CA GLN A 109 -5.73 -9.86 36.80
C GLN A 109 -5.22 -9.32 35.45
N ALA A 110 -5.07 -10.18 34.44
CA ALA A 110 -4.74 -9.77 33.08
C ALA A 110 -5.85 -8.91 32.43
N ALA A 111 -7.12 -9.28 32.63
CA ALA A 111 -8.26 -8.48 32.13
C ALA A 111 -8.33 -7.09 32.80
N SER A 112 -8.09 -7.01 34.11
CA SER A 112 -8.04 -5.74 34.85
C SER A 112 -6.94 -4.80 34.34
N VAL A 113 -5.74 -5.33 34.05
CA VAL A 113 -4.62 -4.55 33.47
C VAL A 113 -4.95 -4.07 32.05
N TYR A 114 -5.67 -4.87 31.27
CA TYR A 114 -6.13 -4.48 29.94
C TYR A 114 -7.18 -3.36 29.99
N GLU A 115 -8.18 -3.43 30.87
CA GLU A 115 -9.15 -2.35 31.08
C GLU A 115 -8.49 -1.04 31.54
N ALA A 116 -7.52 -1.12 32.45
CA ALA A 116 -6.76 0.05 32.91
C ALA A 116 -5.97 0.75 31.78
N SER A 117 -5.63 0.03 30.70
CA SER A 117 -4.93 0.59 29.54
C SER A 117 -5.83 1.34 28.54
N LEU A 118 -7.16 1.29 28.71
CA LEU A 118 -8.14 1.72 27.70
C LEU A 118 -8.86 3.07 27.99
N GLN A 119 -8.49 3.82 29.02
CA GLN A 119 -9.12 5.12 29.32
C GLN A 119 -8.13 6.30 29.37
N PRO A 120 -8.59 7.48 28.92
CA PRO A 120 -8.59 8.59 29.85
C PRO A 120 -9.96 9.31 29.97
N ARG A 121 -10.28 9.69 31.21
CA ARG A 121 -11.37 10.58 31.70
C ARG A 121 -12.77 9.98 31.92
N ARG A 122 -13.06 9.80 33.23
CA ARG A 122 -14.34 9.99 33.94
C ARG A 122 -15.60 9.38 33.28
N HIS A 123 -16.00 8.19 33.76
CA HIS A 123 -17.27 7.96 34.48
C HIS A 123 -17.18 6.62 35.23
N SER A 124 -17.85 6.50 36.38
CA SER A 124 -17.86 5.26 37.18
C SER A 124 -18.73 4.19 36.52
N ALA A 125 -18.22 2.96 36.46
CA ALA A 125 -18.96 1.79 36.01
C ALA A 125 -18.90 0.72 37.10
N ASP A 126 -20.05 0.30 37.61
CA ASP A 126 -20.16 -0.83 38.53
C ASP A 126 -20.14 -2.15 37.75
N THR A 127 -19.20 -3.02 38.11
CA THR A 127 -19.05 -4.35 37.51
C THR A 127 -19.68 -5.41 38.43
N GLN A 128 -20.76 -6.06 37.98
CA GLN A 128 -21.30 -7.25 38.64
C GLN A 128 -21.01 -8.53 37.85
N LEU A 129 -20.47 -9.53 38.55
CA LEU A 129 -20.19 -10.88 38.06
C LEU A 129 -21.22 -11.86 38.65
N THR A 130 -21.81 -12.72 37.81
CA THR A 130 -22.69 -13.81 38.26
C THR A 130 -22.21 -15.16 37.73
N LEU A 131 -22.08 -16.13 38.63
CA LEU A 131 -21.77 -17.52 38.34
C LEU A 131 -23.06 -18.34 38.26
N ARG A 132 -23.14 -19.29 37.32
CA ARG A 132 -24.12 -20.39 37.34
C ARG A 132 -23.41 -21.73 37.13
N ARG A 133 -23.74 -22.71 37.97
CA ARG A 133 -23.46 -24.13 37.72
C ARG A 133 -24.54 -24.69 36.80
N GLY A 134 -24.17 -25.57 35.87
CA GLY A 134 -25.10 -26.44 35.14
C GLY A 134 -24.87 -27.90 35.56
N SER A 135 -25.94 -28.61 35.90
CA SER A 135 -25.95 -30.07 36.02
C SER A 135 -26.26 -30.69 34.65
N ALA A 136 -25.83 -31.94 34.44
CA ALA A 136 -26.00 -32.66 33.19
C ALA A 136 -27.13 -33.70 33.30
N ASP A 137 -28.23 -33.44 32.61
CA ASP A 137 -29.34 -34.35 32.28
C ASP A 137 -29.96 -33.78 30.97
N THR A 138 -30.31 -34.51 29.92
CA THR A 138 -30.58 -35.95 29.74
C THR A 138 -30.05 -36.45 28.38
N ALA A 139 -29.66 -37.73 28.26
CA ALA A 139 -29.46 -38.40 26.97
C ALA A 139 -29.66 -39.93 27.09
N PRO A 140 -30.41 -40.60 26.19
CA PRO A 140 -30.60 -42.05 26.18
C PRO A 140 -29.41 -42.79 25.52
N PRO A 141 -29.27 -44.13 25.72
CA PRO A 141 -27.93 -44.73 25.78
C PRO A 141 -27.54 -45.63 24.60
N ARG A 142 -26.25 -45.59 24.22
CA ARG A 142 -25.38 -46.78 23.99
C ARG A 142 -23.90 -46.35 23.86
N ALA A 143 -22.99 -47.29 24.12
CA ALA A 143 -21.52 -47.15 24.23
C ALA A 143 -21.02 -46.31 25.43
N ARG A 144 -20.61 -47.01 26.51
CA ARG A 144 -19.93 -46.44 27.69
C ARG A 144 -18.49 -46.00 27.36
N ALA A 145 -18.09 -44.78 27.77
CA ALA A 145 -16.90 -44.52 28.62
C ALA A 145 -16.50 -43.02 28.67
N ALA A 146 -17.41 -42.11 29.03
CA ALA A 146 -17.08 -40.70 29.24
C ALA A 146 -16.80 -40.40 30.73
N ARG A 147 -15.57 -39.98 31.06
CA ARG A 147 -15.26 -39.38 32.38
C ARG A 147 -15.67 -37.90 32.34
N GLY A 148 -16.36 -37.44 33.38
CA GLY A 148 -17.02 -36.13 33.38
C GLY A 148 -16.07 -34.94 33.20
N SER A 149 -16.48 -34.00 32.35
CA SER A 149 -15.83 -32.70 32.17
C SER A 149 -16.65 -31.60 32.85
N MET A 150 -15.99 -30.78 33.67
CA MET A 150 -16.61 -29.62 34.32
C MET A 150 -16.34 -28.37 33.47
N TRP A 151 -17.39 -27.61 33.14
CA TRP A 151 -17.30 -26.41 32.31
C TRP A 151 -17.75 -25.19 33.11
N ALA A 152 -17.01 -24.09 32.99
CA ALA A 152 -17.38 -22.79 33.57
C ALA A 152 -17.60 -21.80 32.42
N ARG A 153 -18.71 -21.04 32.48
CA ARG A 153 -19.06 -20.05 31.46
C ARG A 153 -19.07 -18.66 32.10
N VAL A 154 -18.24 -17.76 31.58
CA VAL A 154 -18.15 -16.37 32.05
C VAL A 154 -18.72 -15.45 30.98
N LEU A 155 -19.64 -14.57 31.39
CA LEU A 155 -20.31 -13.59 30.53
C LEU A 155 -20.02 -12.19 31.07
N VAL A 156 -19.34 -11.36 30.27
CA VAL A 156 -19.11 -9.95 30.56
C VAL A 156 -20.05 -9.13 29.68
N ARG A 157 -20.74 -8.13 30.27
CA ARG A 157 -21.73 -7.30 29.57
C ARG A 157 -21.49 -5.83 29.85
N VAL A 158 -21.09 -5.08 28.83
CA VAL A 158 -20.93 -3.62 28.89
C VAL A 158 -22.19 -2.94 28.34
N ARG A 159 -22.66 -1.88 29.00
CA ARG A 159 -23.73 -0.99 28.53
C ARG A 159 -23.29 0.46 28.65
N SER A 160 -23.37 1.23 27.57
CA SER A 160 -23.33 2.69 27.63
C SER A 160 -24.75 3.27 27.55
N ARG A 161 -25.02 4.33 28.30
CA ARG A 161 -26.23 5.16 28.18
C ARG A 161 -25.81 6.54 27.69
N THR A 162 -26.42 7.01 26.61
CA THR A 162 -26.36 8.42 26.21
C THR A 162 -27.55 9.16 26.82
N ALA A 163 -27.28 10.23 27.56
CA ALA A 163 -28.31 11.12 28.09
C ALA A 163 -28.60 12.24 27.08
N GLY A 164 -29.86 12.41 26.68
CA GLY A 164 -30.28 13.53 25.83
C GLY A 164 -30.58 14.77 26.66
N SER A 165 -30.02 15.92 26.30
CA SER A 165 -30.43 17.22 26.85
C SER A 165 -31.52 17.85 25.97
N ARG A 166 -32.51 18.48 26.62
CA ARG A 166 -33.53 19.32 25.97
C ARG A 166 -33.05 20.76 25.95
N SER A 167 -33.10 21.44 24.80
CA SER A 167 -33.03 22.90 24.71
C SER A 167 -34.41 23.51 24.45
N ARG A 168 -34.66 24.69 25.03
CA ARG A 168 -35.89 25.49 24.85
C ARG A 168 -35.72 26.41 23.63
N GLY A 169 -36.83 26.79 22.99
CA GLY A 169 -36.83 27.49 21.71
C GLY A 169 -36.65 29.01 21.75
N VAL A 170 -36.37 29.59 20.58
CA VAL A 170 -36.33 31.02 20.24
C VAL A 170 -36.95 31.16 18.81
N PRO A 171 -37.63 32.28 18.45
CA PRO A 171 -38.61 32.28 17.34
C PRO A 171 -38.06 32.27 15.91
N GLN A 172 -38.94 31.90 14.97
CA GLN A 172 -38.71 31.92 13.52
C GLN A 172 -38.73 33.35 12.95
N HIS A 173 -37.63 33.81 12.35
CA HIS A 173 -37.61 34.54 11.06
C HIS A 173 -36.16 34.90 10.65
N LEU A 174 -35.48 33.98 9.94
CA LEU A 174 -34.34 34.19 9.01
C LEU A 174 -33.62 32.85 8.77
N GLN A 175 -34.15 32.03 7.86
CA GLN A 175 -33.44 30.86 7.34
C GLN A 175 -34.02 30.41 5.98
N GLN A 176 -33.46 30.96 4.90
CA GLN A 176 -33.46 30.30 3.59
C GLN A 176 -32.00 30.04 3.20
N HIS A 177 -31.76 28.91 2.53
CA HIS A 177 -30.46 28.48 1.99
C HIS A 177 -29.32 28.10 2.97
N LEU A 178 -29.59 27.22 3.93
CA LEU A 178 -28.60 26.20 4.34
C LEU A 178 -29.29 24.84 4.50
N GLN A 179 -29.31 24.03 3.43
CA GLN A 179 -29.65 22.62 3.57
C GLN A 179 -28.47 21.89 4.24
N PRO A 180 -28.66 21.16 5.34
CA PRO A 180 -27.64 20.23 5.80
C PRO A 180 -27.51 19.13 4.74
N ARG A 181 -26.32 19.00 4.13
CA ARG A 181 -25.97 17.82 3.33
C ARG A 181 -26.08 16.60 4.25
N ARG A 182 -27.24 15.93 4.21
CA ARG A 182 -27.34 14.54 4.65
C ARG A 182 -26.22 13.80 3.95
N ALA A 183 -25.42 13.04 4.71
CA ALA A 183 -24.48 12.12 4.10
C ALA A 183 -25.30 11.17 3.21
N SER A 184 -25.25 11.39 1.90
CA SER A 184 -25.78 10.45 0.93
C SER A 184 -25.00 9.17 1.13
N SER A 185 -25.65 8.14 1.66
CA SER A 185 -25.24 6.78 1.39
C SER A 185 -25.35 6.63 -0.12
N SER A 186 -24.24 6.89 -0.83
CA SER A 186 -24.08 6.42 -2.19
C SER A 186 -24.41 4.93 -2.14
N SER A 187 -25.28 4.48 -3.04
CA SER A 187 -25.32 3.08 -3.40
C SER A 187 -23.87 2.65 -3.64
N GLU A 188 -23.36 1.71 -2.85
CA GLU A 188 -22.01 1.18 -3.03
C GLU A 188 -21.97 0.51 -4.41
N ALA A 189 -21.54 1.26 -5.42
CA ALA A 189 -21.23 0.70 -6.72
C ALA A 189 -20.13 -0.34 -6.48
N SER A 190 -20.41 -1.59 -6.86
CA SER A 190 -19.46 -2.69 -6.68
C SER A 190 -18.15 -2.34 -7.36
N LEU A 191 -17.06 -2.31 -6.59
CA LEU A 191 -15.72 -2.03 -7.11
C LEU A 191 -15.38 -2.99 -8.26
N LYS A 192 -14.82 -2.44 -9.35
CA LYS A 192 -14.27 -3.23 -10.46
C LYS A 192 -13.18 -4.17 -9.94
N GLN A 193 -13.02 -5.34 -10.56
CA GLN A 193 -12.05 -6.35 -10.13
C GLN A 193 -11.10 -6.68 -11.28
N THR A 194 -9.79 -6.71 -11.03
CA THR A 194 -8.82 -7.23 -12.00
C THR A 194 -8.95 -8.74 -12.07
N VAL A 195 -8.45 -9.36 -13.15
CA VAL A 195 -8.42 -10.84 -13.29
C VAL A 195 -7.59 -11.52 -12.17
N LEU A 196 -6.71 -10.78 -11.49
CA LEU A 196 -5.93 -11.24 -10.36
C LEU A 196 -6.64 -11.04 -9.00
N HIS A 197 -7.88 -10.55 -8.94
CA HIS A 197 -8.57 -10.22 -7.68
C HIS A 197 -8.63 -11.38 -6.67
N ASP A 198 -9.09 -12.56 -7.10
CA ASP A 198 -9.18 -13.72 -6.20
C ASP A 198 -7.80 -14.34 -5.93
N PHE A 199 -6.86 -14.22 -6.87
CA PHE A 199 -5.45 -14.55 -6.63
C PHE A 199 -4.86 -13.70 -5.49
N HIS A 200 -5.07 -12.38 -5.51
CA HIS A 200 -4.63 -11.47 -4.44
C HIS A 200 -5.20 -11.88 -3.09
N ARG A 201 -6.50 -12.21 -3.04
CA ARG A 201 -7.17 -12.68 -1.82
C ARG A 201 -6.58 -13.99 -1.30
N ALA A 202 -6.31 -14.96 -2.16
CA ALA A 202 -5.66 -16.23 -1.79
C ALA A 202 -4.25 -16.00 -1.22
N GLN A 203 -3.50 -15.03 -1.76
CA GLN A 203 -2.17 -14.65 -1.28
C GLN A 203 -2.19 -13.77 0.00
N GLY A 204 -3.37 -13.48 0.55
CA GLY A 204 -3.53 -12.67 1.76
C GLY A 204 -3.48 -11.16 1.52
N GLY A 205 -3.82 -10.73 0.31
CA GLY A 205 -3.95 -9.33 -0.09
C GLY A 205 -5.09 -8.64 0.68
N ARG A 206 -4.77 -7.49 1.29
CA ARG A 206 -5.74 -6.63 1.96
C ARG A 206 -6.37 -5.68 0.94
N MET A 207 -7.52 -6.07 0.41
CA MET A 207 -8.23 -5.33 -0.63
C MET A 207 -8.82 -4.01 -0.10
N VAL A 208 -8.71 -2.95 -0.90
CA VAL A 208 -9.30 -1.62 -0.68
C VAL A 208 -9.84 -1.05 -2.00
N GLY A 209 -10.72 -0.04 -1.90
CA GLY A 209 -11.10 0.76 -3.06
C GLY A 209 -9.98 1.69 -3.51
N PHE A 210 -9.60 1.64 -4.79
CA PHE A 210 -8.62 2.51 -5.43
C PHE A 210 -9.05 2.78 -6.87
N ALA A 211 -9.25 4.05 -7.25
CA ALA A 211 -9.71 4.44 -8.59
C ALA A 211 -10.98 3.69 -9.11
N GLY A 212 -11.87 3.28 -8.20
CA GLY A 212 -13.06 2.46 -8.54
C GLY A 212 -12.82 0.95 -8.63
N TRP A 213 -11.59 0.47 -8.36
CA TRP A 213 -11.19 -0.93 -8.36
C TRP A 213 -10.94 -1.49 -6.96
N SER A 214 -11.08 -2.81 -6.80
CA SER A 214 -10.71 -3.58 -5.60
C SER A 214 -9.26 -4.04 -5.73
N MET A 215 -8.33 -3.32 -5.07
CA MET A 215 -6.88 -3.52 -5.20
C MET A 215 -6.21 -3.81 -3.85
N PRO A 216 -5.13 -4.61 -3.79
CA PRO A 216 -4.42 -4.91 -2.55
C PRO A 216 -3.57 -3.71 -2.10
N VAL A 217 -3.87 -3.14 -0.93
CA VAL A 217 -3.03 -2.07 -0.35
C VAL A 217 -1.69 -2.61 0.18
N GLN A 218 -1.70 -3.86 0.65
CA GLN A 218 -0.55 -4.66 1.08
C GLN A 218 -0.95 -6.15 1.14
N TYR A 219 0.03 -7.01 1.44
CA TYR A 219 -0.18 -8.45 1.72
C TYR A 219 0.18 -8.74 3.19
N ARG A 220 0.71 -9.94 3.46
CA ARG A 220 1.18 -10.36 4.80
C ARG A 220 2.31 -9.47 5.33
N ASP A 221 3.28 -9.14 4.48
CA ASP A 221 4.36 -8.21 4.81
C ASP A 221 3.81 -6.77 4.92
N SER A 222 4.39 -5.97 5.81
CA SER A 222 4.07 -4.54 5.88
C SER A 222 4.54 -3.82 4.61
N HIS A 223 3.89 -2.71 4.27
CA HIS A 223 4.30 -1.92 3.10
C HIS A 223 5.76 -1.43 3.19
N ILE A 224 6.31 -1.27 4.40
CA ILE A 224 7.73 -0.93 4.63
C ILE A 224 8.65 -2.09 4.25
N VAL A 225 8.31 -3.32 4.66
CA VAL A 225 9.08 -4.53 4.30
C VAL A 225 8.98 -4.79 2.79
N SER A 226 7.78 -4.67 2.21
CA SER A 226 7.53 -4.81 0.77
C SER A 226 8.26 -3.74 -0.06
N HIS A 227 8.34 -2.50 0.43
CA HIS A 227 9.15 -1.44 -0.19
C HIS A 227 10.64 -1.83 -0.19
N MET A 228 11.21 -2.18 0.97
CA MET A 228 12.63 -2.56 1.07
C MET A 228 12.96 -3.80 0.23
N HIS A 229 12.05 -4.77 0.16
CA HIS A 229 12.18 -5.94 -0.71
C HIS A 229 12.29 -5.53 -2.19
N THR A 230 11.43 -4.62 -2.66
CA THR A 230 11.49 -4.10 -4.04
C THR A 230 12.84 -3.44 -4.36
N ARG A 231 13.43 -2.73 -3.40
CA ARG A 231 14.76 -2.08 -3.53
C ARG A 231 15.94 -3.06 -3.49
N GLN A 232 15.75 -4.29 -3.03
CA GLN A 232 16.81 -5.28 -2.77
C GLN A 232 16.75 -6.50 -3.70
N HIS A 233 15.55 -6.87 -4.16
CA HIS A 233 15.27 -8.04 -4.99
C HIS A 233 14.35 -7.63 -6.15
N CYS A 234 13.15 -8.16 -6.25
CA CYS A 234 12.09 -7.58 -7.07
C CYS A 234 10.69 -7.91 -6.54
N SER A 235 9.72 -7.09 -6.95
CA SER A 235 8.31 -7.23 -6.58
C SER A 235 7.40 -7.16 -7.79
N ILE A 236 6.32 -7.94 -7.74
CA ILE A 236 5.18 -7.86 -8.67
C ILE A 236 4.16 -6.86 -8.13
N PHE A 237 3.69 -5.98 -8.99
CA PHE A 237 2.51 -5.15 -8.79
C PHE A 237 1.47 -5.48 -9.87
N ASP A 238 0.22 -5.72 -9.46
CA ASP A 238 -0.91 -5.74 -10.39
C ASP A 238 -1.31 -4.30 -10.72
N VAL A 239 -1.14 -3.94 -11.99
CA VAL A 239 -1.50 -2.64 -12.55
C VAL A 239 -2.51 -2.78 -13.69
N SER A 240 -3.22 -3.91 -13.78
CA SER A 240 -4.24 -4.23 -14.80
C SER A 240 -5.47 -3.31 -14.80
N HIS A 241 -5.54 -2.37 -13.86
CA HIS A 241 -6.57 -1.35 -13.77
C HIS A 241 -6.23 -0.08 -14.58
N MET A 242 -4.98 0.06 -15.05
CA MET A 242 -4.54 1.16 -15.92
C MET A 242 -5.12 1.00 -17.34
N LEU A 243 -5.43 2.12 -17.99
CA LEU A 243 -6.02 2.11 -19.33
C LEU A 243 -4.95 1.75 -20.36
N GLN A 244 -5.20 0.69 -21.14
CA GLN A 244 -4.33 0.27 -22.24
C GLN A 244 -5.03 0.50 -23.59
N THR A 245 -4.38 1.21 -24.51
CA THR A 245 -4.95 1.54 -25.82
C THR A 245 -3.91 1.39 -26.93
N LYS A 246 -4.30 0.88 -28.11
CA LYS A 246 -3.52 1.02 -29.34
C LYS A 246 -4.10 2.12 -30.22
N VAL A 247 -3.22 2.88 -30.87
CA VAL A 247 -3.59 3.86 -31.90
C VAL A 247 -3.07 3.37 -33.25
N HIS A 248 -4.00 3.12 -34.16
CA HIS A 248 -3.77 2.54 -35.49
C HIS A 248 -3.87 3.59 -36.60
N GLY A 249 -3.59 3.19 -37.85
CA GLY A 249 -3.66 4.06 -39.04
C GLY A 249 -2.38 4.86 -39.30
N LYS A 250 -2.22 5.37 -40.52
CA LYS A 250 -1.03 6.12 -40.95
C LYS A 250 -0.88 7.46 -40.20
N ASP A 251 -1.98 8.08 -39.80
CA ASP A 251 -2.02 9.38 -39.13
C ASP A 251 -1.88 9.28 -37.60
N ARG A 252 -1.69 8.08 -37.03
CA ARG A 252 -1.58 7.81 -35.58
C ARG A 252 -0.60 8.71 -34.81
N ILE A 253 0.52 9.08 -35.45
CA ILE A 253 1.53 9.96 -34.83
C ILE A 253 0.99 11.38 -34.72
N LYS A 254 0.45 11.93 -35.82
CA LYS A 254 -0.20 13.24 -35.87
C LYS A 254 -1.38 13.32 -34.90
N PHE A 255 -2.17 12.25 -34.80
CA PHE A 255 -3.25 12.12 -33.82
C PHE A 255 -2.73 12.25 -32.39
N MET A 256 -1.75 11.44 -32.00
CA MET A 256 -1.22 11.46 -30.63
C MET A 256 -0.58 12.82 -30.31
N GLU A 257 0.18 13.39 -31.24
CA GLU A 257 0.81 14.71 -31.08
C GLU A 257 -0.20 15.86 -30.95
N SER A 258 -1.41 15.74 -31.51
CA SER A 258 -2.49 16.72 -31.28
C SER A 258 -3.04 16.72 -29.84
N LEU A 259 -2.64 15.75 -29.02
CA LEU A 259 -3.06 15.60 -27.63
C LEU A 259 -1.91 15.75 -26.62
N VAL A 260 -0.68 15.40 -27.01
CA VAL A 260 0.46 15.29 -26.08
C VAL A 260 1.64 16.21 -26.38
N VAL A 261 2.46 16.47 -25.35
CA VAL A 261 3.62 17.38 -25.41
C VAL A 261 4.92 16.77 -25.98
N ALA A 262 5.06 15.44 -26.01
CA ALA A 262 6.29 14.76 -26.47
C ALA A 262 6.44 14.73 -28.00
N ASP A 263 7.68 14.47 -28.45
CA ASP A 263 8.03 14.22 -29.85
C ASP A 263 7.79 12.73 -30.16
N ILE A 264 6.61 12.38 -30.66
CA ILE A 264 6.22 10.98 -30.94
C ILE A 264 6.78 10.53 -32.29
N ALA A 265 6.93 11.46 -33.25
CA ALA A 265 7.55 11.20 -34.54
C ALA A 265 8.99 10.67 -34.42
N GLU A 266 9.80 11.29 -33.55
CA GLU A 266 11.24 11.00 -33.33
C GLU A 266 11.51 9.69 -32.59
N LEU A 267 10.50 9.10 -31.92
CA LEU A 267 10.65 7.79 -31.28
C LEU A 267 11.12 6.75 -32.31
N GLN A 268 12.03 5.89 -31.91
CA GLN A 268 12.45 4.74 -32.70
C GLN A 268 11.42 3.60 -32.58
N PRO A 269 11.43 2.62 -33.50
CA PRO A 269 10.61 1.42 -33.36
C PRO A 269 10.84 0.74 -32.00
N ASN A 270 9.75 0.39 -31.34
CA ASN A 270 9.64 -0.12 -29.98
C ASN A 270 10.15 0.80 -28.85
N GLN A 271 10.53 2.05 -29.13
CA GLN A 271 10.84 3.05 -28.12
C GLN A 271 9.56 3.72 -27.60
N GLY A 272 9.54 4.05 -26.31
CA GLY A 272 8.52 4.90 -25.71
C GLY A 272 9.08 6.06 -24.90
N THR A 273 8.17 6.88 -24.39
CA THR A 273 8.47 8.00 -23.50
C THR A 273 7.30 8.23 -22.55
N LEU A 274 7.59 8.79 -21.37
CA LEU A 274 6.58 9.51 -20.61
C LEU A 274 6.17 10.75 -21.41
N THR A 275 4.88 11.03 -21.46
CA THR A 275 4.31 12.24 -22.03
C THR A 275 3.08 12.65 -21.21
N LEU A 276 2.52 13.80 -21.54
CA LEU A 276 1.42 14.43 -20.81
C LEU A 276 0.33 14.78 -21.83
N PHE A 277 -0.92 14.40 -21.56
CA PHE A 277 -2.05 15.06 -22.20
C PHE A 277 -2.16 16.47 -21.61
N THR A 278 -2.38 17.50 -22.44
CA THR A 278 -2.59 18.87 -21.96
C THR A 278 -3.89 19.47 -22.47
N ASN A 279 -4.40 20.46 -21.74
CA ASN A 279 -5.55 21.27 -22.14
C ASN A 279 -5.09 22.63 -22.72
N GLU A 280 -6.00 23.38 -23.34
CA GLU A 280 -5.69 24.70 -23.92
C GLU A 280 -5.26 25.77 -22.92
N LYS A 281 -5.49 25.54 -21.62
CA LYS A 281 -4.98 26.40 -20.53
C LYS A 281 -3.56 26.01 -20.09
N GLY A 282 -2.95 25.03 -20.76
CA GLY A 282 -1.61 24.51 -20.48
C GLY A 282 -1.54 23.58 -19.26
N GLY A 283 -2.68 23.20 -18.68
CA GLY A 283 -2.75 22.25 -17.57
C GLY A 283 -2.67 20.80 -18.02
N ILE A 284 -2.26 19.90 -17.13
CA ILE A 284 -2.05 18.47 -17.43
C ILE A 284 -3.36 17.71 -17.24
N ILE A 285 -3.86 17.05 -18.28
CA ILE A 285 -5.06 16.20 -18.21
C ILE A 285 -4.73 14.83 -17.64
N ASP A 286 -3.64 14.19 -18.07
CA ASP A 286 -3.10 12.97 -17.46
C ASP A 286 -1.62 12.80 -17.83
N ASP A 287 -0.89 11.98 -17.08
CA ASP A 287 0.44 11.50 -17.46
C ASP A 287 0.40 10.04 -17.95
N LEU A 288 1.09 9.76 -19.05
CA LEU A 288 0.95 8.51 -19.80
C LEU A 288 2.27 8.08 -20.44
N ILE A 289 2.44 6.77 -20.63
CA ILE A 289 3.52 6.22 -21.46
C ILE A 289 2.99 5.95 -22.86
N VAL A 290 3.67 6.50 -23.87
CA VAL A 290 3.41 6.21 -25.28
C VAL A 290 4.63 5.52 -25.87
N THR A 291 4.41 4.39 -26.55
CA THR A 291 5.42 3.59 -27.24
C THR A 291 5.09 3.47 -28.72
N LYS A 292 6.03 3.84 -29.60
CA LYS A 292 5.90 3.65 -31.05
C LYS A 292 6.33 2.23 -31.39
N THR A 293 5.39 1.34 -31.68
CA THR A 293 5.71 -0.08 -31.92
C THR A 293 6.25 -0.31 -33.35
N ASP A 294 7.01 -1.38 -33.53
CA ASP A 294 7.36 -1.92 -34.85
C ASP A 294 6.16 -2.54 -35.60
N GLN A 295 5.12 -2.95 -34.87
CA GLN A 295 3.88 -3.55 -35.38
C GLN A 295 2.91 -2.55 -36.06
N GLY A 296 3.35 -1.33 -36.37
CA GLY A 296 2.52 -0.35 -37.09
C GLY A 296 1.50 0.42 -36.24
N TYR A 297 1.49 0.27 -34.91
CA TYR A 297 0.61 1.02 -33.99
C TYR A 297 1.39 1.77 -32.89
N LEU A 298 0.75 2.73 -32.22
CA LEU A 298 1.25 3.28 -30.95
C LEU A 298 0.59 2.51 -29.80
N TYR A 299 1.37 2.04 -28.82
CA TYR A 299 0.86 1.46 -27.57
C TYR A 299 0.86 2.54 -26.48
N VAL A 300 -0.25 2.68 -25.78
CA VAL A 300 -0.50 3.76 -24.82
C VAL A 300 -0.99 3.18 -23.51
N VAL A 301 -0.40 3.64 -22.40
CA VAL A 301 -0.82 3.28 -21.03
C VAL A 301 -1.01 4.56 -20.21
N SER A 302 -2.22 4.77 -19.68
CA SER A 302 -2.60 5.96 -18.86
C SER A 302 -3.29 5.59 -17.55
N ASN A 303 -3.51 6.57 -16.66
CA ASN A 303 -3.90 6.31 -15.28
C ASN A 303 -5.32 5.72 -15.15
N ALA A 304 -5.47 4.72 -14.28
CA ALA A 304 -6.76 4.08 -13.99
C ALA A 304 -7.86 5.07 -13.56
N GLY A 305 -7.50 6.08 -12.76
CA GLY A 305 -8.42 7.13 -12.31
C GLY A 305 -8.83 8.13 -13.40
N CYS A 306 -8.09 8.17 -14.52
CA CYS A 306 -8.35 9.02 -15.68
C CYS A 306 -8.98 8.24 -16.85
N SER A 307 -9.09 6.92 -16.77
CA SER A 307 -9.55 6.04 -17.86
C SER A 307 -10.78 6.54 -18.62
N ASP A 308 -11.84 6.99 -17.94
CA ASP A 308 -13.05 7.50 -18.59
C ASP A 308 -12.82 8.86 -19.28
N LYS A 309 -12.01 9.74 -18.66
CA LYS A 309 -11.62 11.07 -19.16
C LYS A 309 -10.73 10.96 -20.39
N ASP A 310 -9.71 10.12 -20.33
CA ASP A 310 -8.75 9.90 -21.42
C ASP A 310 -9.42 9.21 -22.61
N SER A 311 -10.26 8.21 -22.33
CA SER A 311 -11.09 7.56 -23.35
C SER A 311 -11.99 8.56 -24.05
N ALA A 312 -12.61 9.49 -23.32
CA ALA A 312 -13.46 10.54 -23.90
C ALA A 312 -12.64 11.54 -24.73
N LEU A 313 -11.49 12.01 -24.23
CA LEU A 313 -10.57 12.90 -24.94
C LEU A 313 -10.11 12.29 -26.27
N MET A 314 -9.62 11.06 -26.23
CA MET A 314 -9.14 10.35 -27.41
C MET A 314 -10.27 10.06 -28.41
N LYS A 315 -11.47 9.67 -27.95
CA LYS A 315 -12.65 9.45 -28.83
C LYS A 315 -13.15 10.74 -29.48
N SER A 316 -13.13 11.87 -28.76
CA SER A 316 -13.50 13.19 -29.32
C SER A 316 -12.54 13.57 -30.44
N ARG A 317 -11.22 13.52 -30.18
CA ARG A 317 -10.21 13.83 -31.19
C ARG A 317 -10.25 12.85 -32.37
N LEU A 318 -10.61 11.59 -32.14
CA LEU A 318 -10.76 10.58 -33.18
C LEU A 318 -11.88 10.96 -34.16
N ALA A 319 -13.02 11.41 -33.63
CA ALA A 319 -14.14 11.86 -34.45
C ALA A 319 -13.75 13.06 -35.34
N GLU A 320 -13.01 14.02 -34.81
CA GLU A 320 -12.47 15.16 -35.56
C GLU A 320 -11.51 14.72 -36.68
N PHE A 321 -10.58 13.81 -36.37
CA PHE A 321 -9.62 13.28 -37.36
C PHE A 321 -10.32 12.49 -38.47
N LYS A 322 -11.30 11.65 -38.13
CA LYS A 322 -12.10 10.91 -39.12
C LYS A 322 -12.97 11.85 -39.97
N ALA A 323 -13.55 12.90 -39.38
CA ALA A 323 -14.27 13.94 -40.11
C ALA A 323 -13.36 14.73 -41.07
N ALA A 324 -12.08 14.89 -40.74
CA ALA A 324 -11.06 15.47 -41.61
C ALA A 324 -10.47 14.48 -42.65
N GLY A 325 -11.02 13.26 -42.77
CA GLY A 325 -10.56 12.25 -43.73
C GLY A 325 -9.19 11.62 -43.42
N LEU A 326 -8.72 11.70 -42.18
CA LEU A 326 -7.45 11.12 -41.74
C LEU A 326 -7.62 9.66 -41.31
N ASP A 327 -6.59 8.85 -41.58
CA ASP A 327 -6.58 7.41 -41.27
C ASP A 327 -5.97 7.17 -39.89
N VAL A 328 -6.87 7.04 -38.91
CA VAL A 328 -6.55 6.70 -37.52
C VAL A 328 -7.71 5.93 -36.89
N ASP A 329 -7.40 4.98 -36.01
CA ASP A 329 -8.39 4.27 -35.18
C ASP A 329 -7.87 3.94 -33.77
N LEU A 330 -8.79 3.61 -32.86
CA LEU A 330 -8.49 3.33 -31.45
C LEU A 330 -8.99 1.94 -31.02
N GLU A 331 -8.08 1.12 -30.52
CA GLU A 331 -8.37 -0.19 -29.94
C GLU A 331 -8.08 -0.15 -28.43
N PHE A 332 -9.12 -0.12 -27.60
CA PHE A 332 -8.99 -0.23 -26.15
C PHE A 332 -8.78 -1.71 -25.77
N LEU A 333 -7.72 -2.01 -25.02
CA LEU A 333 -7.28 -3.38 -24.77
C LEU A 333 -7.86 -3.95 -23.48
N ASP A 334 -8.46 -5.13 -23.58
CA ASP A 334 -8.82 -5.96 -22.45
C ASP A 334 -7.67 -6.95 -22.16
N GLN A 335 -6.63 -6.44 -21.49
CA GLN A 335 -5.39 -7.14 -21.14
C GLN A 335 -5.07 -6.90 -19.67
N ALA A 336 -4.43 -7.87 -19.01
CA ALA A 336 -3.80 -7.60 -17.72
C ALA A 336 -2.48 -6.85 -17.91
N LEU A 337 -2.01 -6.17 -16.87
CA LEU A 337 -0.74 -5.48 -16.86
C LEU A 337 -0.03 -5.75 -15.53
N ILE A 338 1.12 -6.42 -15.63
CA ILE A 338 1.91 -6.87 -14.48
C ILE A 338 3.23 -6.12 -14.49
N ALA A 339 3.52 -5.35 -13.44
CA ALA A 339 4.80 -4.68 -13.29
C ALA A 339 5.73 -5.52 -12.40
N LEU A 340 6.89 -5.94 -12.91
CA LEU A 340 7.95 -6.61 -12.16
C LEU A 340 9.10 -5.60 -11.99
N GLN A 341 9.44 -5.25 -10.76
CA GLN A 341 10.27 -4.07 -10.45
C GLN A 341 11.30 -4.39 -9.37
N GLY A 342 12.55 -3.96 -9.54
CA GLY A 342 13.66 -4.17 -8.59
C GLY A 342 14.91 -4.75 -9.25
N PRO A 343 16.10 -4.63 -8.62
CA PRO A 343 17.40 -4.99 -9.20
C PRO A 343 17.54 -6.45 -9.66
N SER A 344 16.78 -7.41 -9.11
CA SER A 344 16.83 -8.80 -9.59
C SER A 344 15.88 -9.10 -10.76
N MET A 345 15.05 -8.13 -11.18
CA MET A 345 14.03 -8.29 -12.24
C MET A 345 14.59 -8.97 -13.49
N SER A 346 15.69 -8.44 -14.04
CA SER A 346 16.25 -8.93 -15.30
C SER A 346 16.63 -10.41 -15.21
N ARG A 347 17.33 -10.83 -14.14
CA ARG A 347 17.67 -12.24 -13.89
C ARG A 347 16.43 -13.13 -13.73
N VAL A 348 15.42 -12.67 -13.00
CA VAL A 348 14.17 -13.41 -12.78
C VAL A 348 13.43 -13.62 -14.10
N LEU A 349 13.26 -12.56 -14.89
CA LEU A 349 12.49 -12.60 -16.13
C LEU A 349 13.23 -13.33 -17.25
N GLN A 350 14.57 -13.21 -17.34
CA GLN A 350 15.39 -13.85 -18.37
C GLN A 350 15.23 -15.37 -18.40
N ALA A 351 14.93 -16.00 -17.26
CA ALA A 351 14.65 -17.44 -17.18
C ALA A 351 13.35 -17.86 -17.90
N GLY A 352 12.46 -16.91 -18.20
CA GLY A 352 11.18 -17.13 -18.86
C GLY A 352 11.07 -16.57 -20.28
N VAL A 353 12.06 -15.82 -20.78
CA VAL A 353 12.03 -15.21 -22.12
C VAL A 353 13.21 -15.67 -22.98
N LYS A 354 13.04 -15.67 -24.30
CA LYS A 354 14.11 -16.03 -25.25
C LYS A 354 14.94 -14.82 -25.67
N GLU A 355 14.33 -13.66 -25.57
CA GLU A 355 14.86 -12.36 -25.89
C GLU A 355 15.95 -11.99 -24.87
N ASP A 356 17.04 -11.40 -25.34
CA ASP A 356 18.15 -10.94 -24.50
C ASP A 356 17.76 -9.63 -23.81
N LEU A 357 17.45 -9.70 -22.52
CA LEU A 357 17.06 -8.53 -21.72
C LEU A 357 18.23 -7.55 -21.53
N GLY A 358 19.48 -7.93 -21.80
CA GLY A 358 20.60 -6.98 -21.88
C GLY A 358 20.48 -6.00 -23.05
N LYS A 359 19.72 -6.36 -24.11
CA LYS A 359 19.46 -5.49 -25.27
C LYS A 359 18.21 -4.63 -25.14
N LEU A 360 17.31 -4.97 -24.20
CA LEU A 360 16.11 -4.21 -23.91
C LEU A 360 16.45 -3.08 -22.93
N THR A 361 16.77 -1.88 -23.42
CA THR A 361 17.12 -0.72 -22.57
C THR A 361 15.90 0.00 -22.01
N PHE A 362 16.08 0.86 -21.00
CA PHE A 362 15.01 1.64 -20.38
C PHE A 362 14.18 2.42 -21.42
N MET A 363 12.86 2.35 -21.28
CA MET A 363 11.86 2.88 -22.21
C MET A 363 11.91 2.27 -23.63
N THR A 364 12.44 1.04 -23.77
CA THR A 364 12.20 0.20 -24.96
C THR A 364 11.29 -0.98 -24.62
N SER A 365 10.78 -1.66 -25.66
CA SER A 365 9.82 -2.75 -25.53
C SER A 365 10.06 -3.86 -26.55
N ALA A 366 9.43 -5.02 -26.34
CA ALA A 366 9.38 -6.11 -27.30
C ALA A 366 8.04 -6.85 -27.18
N LEU A 367 7.61 -7.50 -28.26
CA LEU A 367 6.72 -8.65 -28.13
C LEU A 367 7.59 -9.87 -27.82
N ALA A 368 7.17 -10.67 -26.84
CA ALA A 368 7.91 -11.83 -26.36
C ALA A 368 6.94 -12.93 -25.93
N SER A 369 7.44 -14.17 -25.84
CA SER A 369 6.75 -15.18 -25.04
C SER A 369 7.36 -15.23 -23.64
N VAL A 370 6.54 -15.00 -22.62
CA VAL A 370 6.98 -14.89 -21.23
C VAL A 370 6.51 -16.12 -20.46
N PHE A 371 7.46 -16.93 -20.00
CA PHE A 371 7.23 -18.22 -19.36
C PHE A 371 6.28 -19.16 -20.15
N GLY A 372 6.33 -19.09 -21.48
CA GLY A 372 5.47 -19.86 -22.39
C GLY A 372 4.08 -19.27 -22.62
N VAL A 373 3.75 -18.12 -22.04
CA VAL A 373 2.58 -17.32 -22.43
C VAL A 373 2.96 -16.54 -23.70
N PRO A 374 2.22 -16.66 -24.81
CA PRO A 374 2.51 -15.92 -26.04
C PRO A 374 2.03 -14.46 -25.95
N ASP A 375 2.36 -13.68 -26.98
CA ASP A 375 1.79 -12.34 -27.26
C ASP A 375 1.88 -11.32 -26.11
N CYS A 376 2.87 -11.49 -25.23
CA CYS A 376 3.12 -10.56 -24.14
C CYS A 376 3.93 -9.35 -24.65
N ARG A 377 3.50 -8.12 -24.33
CA ARG A 377 4.33 -6.94 -24.57
C ARG A 377 5.13 -6.60 -23.32
N VAL A 378 6.43 -6.85 -23.36
CA VAL A 378 7.37 -6.51 -22.29
C VAL A 378 7.94 -5.12 -22.58
N THR A 379 7.76 -4.17 -21.68
CA THR A 379 8.30 -2.80 -21.78
C THR A 379 9.18 -2.54 -20.57
N ARG A 380 10.45 -2.14 -20.77
CA ARG A 380 11.38 -1.86 -19.67
C ARG A 380 11.17 -0.46 -19.11
N CYS A 381 10.06 -0.30 -18.41
CA CYS A 381 9.63 0.90 -17.72
C CYS A 381 9.25 0.56 -16.27
N GLY A 382 8.94 1.59 -15.48
CA GLY A 382 8.61 1.39 -14.09
C GLY A 382 8.15 2.65 -13.36
N TYR A 383 7.51 2.42 -12.21
CA TYR A 383 7.00 3.47 -11.33
C TYR A 383 7.60 3.36 -9.92
N THR A 384 8.88 2.99 -9.85
CA THR A 384 9.59 2.69 -8.60
C THR A 384 10.96 3.36 -8.48
N GLY A 385 11.53 3.82 -9.59
CA GLY A 385 12.93 4.28 -9.69
C GLY A 385 13.97 3.15 -9.81
N GLU A 386 13.57 1.90 -9.63
CA GLU A 386 14.43 0.74 -9.90
C GLU A 386 14.44 0.38 -11.39
N ASP A 387 15.34 -0.52 -11.77
CA ASP A 387 15.15 -1.31 -12.99
C ASP A 387 13.84 -2.13 -12.88
N GLY A 388 13.20 -2.36 -14.01
CA GLY A 388 11.88 -2.99 -14.03
C GLY A 388 11.29 -3.14 -15.42
N VAL A 389 10.27 -3.99 -15.53
CA VAL A 389 9.39 -4.07 -16.69
C VAL A 389 7.93 -3.93 -16.29
N GLU A 390 7.11 -3.56 -17.26
CA GLU A 390 5.68 -3.85 -17.30
C GLU A 390 5.40 -4.86 -18.43
N ILE A 391 4.55 -5.83 -18.15
CA ILE A 391 4.19 -6.93 -19.04
C ILE A 391 2.69 -6.87 -19.29
N SER A 392 2.31 -6.42 -20.49
CA SER A 392 0.94 -6.54 -20.99
C SER A 392 0.72 -8.00 -21.39
N VAL A 393 -0.31 -8.66 -20.84
CA VAL A 393 -0.53 -10.10 -20.97
C VAL A 393 -2.02 -10.42 -21.19
N PRO A 394 -2.35 -11.42 -22.03
CA PRO A 394 -3.72 -11.89 -22.19
C PRO A 394 -4.37 -12.23 -20.84
N LEU A 395 -5.56 -11.68 -20.58
CA LEU A 395 -6.27 -11.83 -19.30
C LEU A 395 -6.36 -13.29 -18.82
N SER A 396 -6.68 -14.21 -19.75
CA SER A 396 -6.82 -15.65 -19.49
C SER A 396 -5.54 -16.34 -19.02
N ARG A 397 -4.37 -15.69 -19.17
CA ARG A 397 -3.04 -16.21 -18.80
C ARG A 397 -2.34 -15.39 -17.71
N ALA A 398 -2.99 -14.32 -17.22
CA ALA A 398 -2.40 -13.41 -16.23
C ALA A 398 -2.08 -14.10 -14.89
N VAL A 399 -2.99 -14.96 -14.41
CA VAL A 399 -2.79 -15.73 -13.15
C VAL A 399 -1.58 -16.66 -13.29
N GLU A 400 -1.52 -17.44 -14.36
CA GLU A 400 -0.42 -18.36 -14.65
C GLU A 400 0.93 -17.62 -14.74
N LEU A 401 1.00 -16.49 -15.45
CA LEU A 401 2.23 -15.69 -15.52
C LEU A 401 2.63 -15.19 -14.12
N THR A 402 1.68 -14.72 -13.32
CA THR A 402 1.93 -14.25 -11.95
C THR A 402 2.47 -15.38 -11.06
N GLU A 403 1.88 -16.57 -11.15
CA GLU A 403 2.32 -17.77 -10.42
C GLU A 403 3.72 -18.23 -10.83
N LYS A 404 4.01 -18.27 -12.14
CA LYS A 404 5.34 -18.64 -12.64
C LYS A 404 6.43 -17.66 -12.23
N LEU A 405 6.12 -16.36 -12.17
CA LEU A 405 7.03 -15.36 -11.62
C LEU A 405 7.25 -15.55 -10.11
N LEU A 406 6.19 -15.78 -9.33
CA LEU A 406 6.27 -16.00 -7.87
C LEU A 406 6.90 -17.34 -7.45
N ALA A 407 7.06 -18.28 -8.38
CA ALA A 407 7.83 -19.51 -8.13
C ALA A 407 9.32 -19.22 -7.86
N ASN A 408 9.83 -18.05 -8.26
CA ASN A 408 11.18 -17.60 -7.91
C ASN A 408 11.18 -16.92 -6.53
N GLY A 409 11.98 -17.44 -5.60
CA GLY A 409 12.03 -16.98 -4.20
C GLY A 409 12.53 -15.54 -3.97
N GLU A 410 13.08 -14.88 -4.99
CA GLU A 410 13.42 -13.45 -4.93
C GLU A 410 12.21 -12.53 -5.18
N VAL A 411 11.10 -13.07 -5.68
CA VAL A 411 9.92 -12.32 -6.09
C VAL A 411 8.89 -12.30 -4.95
N LYS A 412 8.33 -11.11 -4.68
CA LYS A 412 7.17 -10.97 -3.79
C LYS A 412 6.06 -10.15 -4.43
N LEU A 413 4.84 -10.31 -3.96
CA LEU A 413 3.76 -9.38 -4.27
C LEU A 413 3.89 -8.09 -3.46
N ALA A 414 3.68 -6.96 -4.12
CA ALA A 414 3.66 -5.63 -3.51
C ALA A 414 2.33 -4.92 -3.79
N GLY A 415 1.84 -4.20 -2.78
CA GLY A 415 0.57 -3.48 -2.82
C GLY A 415 0.73 -1.97 -2.98
N LEU A 416 -0.40 -1.27 -3.07
CA LEU A 416 -0.44 0.19 -3.29
C LEU A 416 0.41 1.00 -2.30
N GLY A 417 0.50 0.59 -1.03
CA GLY A 417 1.31 1.31 -0.03
C GLY A 417 2.83 1.22 -0.27
N ALA A 418 3.30 0.15 -0.91
CA ALA A 418 4.70 0.06 -1.36
C ALA A 418 4.89 0.87 -2.65
N ARG A 419 3.95 0.79 -3.60
CA ARG A 419 3.98 1.55 -4.87
C ARG A 419 4.11 3.07 -4.62
N ASP A 420 3.26 3.63 -3.75
CA ASP A 420 3.27 5.07 -3.46
C ASP A 420 4.54 5.56 -2.74
N SER A 421 5.13 4.74 -1.86
CA SER A 421 6.38 5.12 -1.20
C SER A 421 7.61 4.99 -2.12
N LEU A 422 7.64 3.99 -3.02
CA LEU A 422 8.71 3.81 -4.01
C LEU A 422 8.72 4.93 -5.06
N ARG A 423 7.57 5.26 -5.65
CA ARG A 423 7.43 6.32 -6.65
C ARG A 423 7.79 7.70 -6.08
N LEU A 424 7.41 7.96 -4.82
CA LEU A 424 7.68 9.24 -4.16
C LEU A 424 9.19 9.42 -3.92
N GLU A 425 9.87 8.38 -3.44
CA GLU A 425 11.35 8.36 -3.35
C GLU A 425 12.02 8.55 -4.72
N ALA A 426 11.45 7.98 -5.78
CA ALA A 426 11.93 8.12 -7.16
C ALA A 426 11.57 9.48 -7.81
N GLY A 427 10.93 10.40 -7.10
CA GLY A 427 10.61 11.74 -7.63
C GLY A 427 9.45 11.77 -8.66
N LEU A 428 8.73 10.66 -8.81
CA LEU A 428 7.68 10.48 -9.80
C LEU A 428 6.34 11.07 -9.33
N CYS A 429 5.68 11.84 -10.21
CA CYS A 429 4.38 12.44 -9.95
C CYS A 429 3.30 11.38 -9.81
N LEU A 430 2.28 11.66 -8.99
CA LEU A 430 1.00 10.98 -8.98
C LEU A 430 -0.06 11.96 -9.50
N TYR A 431 -0.72 11.62 -10.61
CA TYR A 431 -1.82 12.44 -11.13
C TYR A 431 -2.99 12.54 -10.13
N GLY A 432 -3.61 13.72 -10.05
CA GLY A 432 -4.64 14.07 -9.07
C GLY A 432 -4.08 14.47 -7.70
N ASN A 433 -2.77 14.31 -7.50
CA ASN A 433 -2.04 14.72 -6.30
C ASN A 433 -0.99 15.78 -6.63
N ASP A 434 0.05 15.40 -7.38
CA ASP A 434 1.23 16.24 -7.68
C ASP A 434 1.11 17.01 -8.99
N ILE A 435 0.17 16.61 -9.85
CA ILE A 435 -0.18 17.24 -11.12
C ILE A 435 -1.68 17.07 -11.38
N ASP A 436 -2.29 18.10 -11.96
CA ASP A 436 -3.71 18.20 -12.28
C ASP A 436 -3.97 19.15 -13.48
N ASP A 437 -5.25 19.26 -13.86
CA ASP A 437 -5.77 20.08 -14.97
C ASP A 437 -5.47 21.60 -14.86
N ALA A 438 -4.93 22.07 -13.72
CA ALA A 438 -4.53 23.45 -13.44
C ALA A 438 -3.01 23.63 -13.22
N THR A 439 -2.22 22.54 -13.16
CA THR A 439 -0.75 22.59 -13.12
C THR A 439 -0.16 22.45 -14.52
N THR A 440 0.78 23.34 -14.90
CA THR A 440 1.49 23.18 -16.18
C THR A 440 2.70 22.24 -16.08
N PRO A 441 3.16 21.64 -17.20
CA PRO A 441 4.42 20.89 -17.23
C PRO A 441 5.64 21.69 -16.75
N VAL A 442 5.63 23.02 -16.84
CA VAL A 442 6.73 23.87 -16.36
C VAL A 442 6.67 24.03 -14.84
N GLU A 443 5.48 24.29 -14.28
CA GLU A 443 5.28 24.34 -12.83
C GLU A 443 5.60 22.98 -12.18
N ALA A 444 5.17 21.89 -12.81
CA ALA A 444 5.40 20.50 -12.38
C ALA A 444 6.87 20.03 -12.48
N THR A 445 7.78 20.87 -13.00
CA THR A 445 9.18 20.53 -13.31
C THR A 445 9.35 19.38 -14.33
N LEU A 446 8.36 19.19 -15.19
CA LEU A 446 8.29 18.17 -16.25
C LEU A 446 8.64 18.72 -17.64
N VAL A 447 9.31 19.88 -17.74
CA VAL A 447 9.73 20.51 -19.02
C VAL A 447 10.45 19.52 -19.96
N TRP A 448 11.17 18.54 -19.41
CA TRP A 448 11.89 17.51 -20.14
C TRP A 448 10.98 16.61 -21.01
N THR A 449 9.69 16.47 -20.68
CA THR A 449 8.70 15.71 -21.48
C THR A 449 8.32 16.40 -22.79
N ILE A 450 8.49 17.73 -22.87
CA ILE A 450 8.07 18.51 -24.04
C ILE A 450 9.12 18.35 -25.15
N GLY A 451 8.74 17.79 -26.29
CA GLY A 451 9.66 17.50 -27.41
C GLY A 451 10.32 18.75 -27.99
N LYS A 452 11.55 18.62 -28.52
CA LYS A 452 12.33 19.77 -29.01
C LYS A 452 11.64 20.44 -30.20
N ARG A 453 11.15 19.65 -31.17
CA ARG A 453 10.38 20.15 -32.31
C ARG A 453 9.06 20.73 -31.84
N ARG A 454 8.37 20.04 -30.93
CA ARG A 454 7.09 20.47 -30.34
C ARG A 454 7.17 21.87 -29.72
N ARG A 455 8.24 22.18 -28.97
CA ARG A 455 8.49 23.53 -28.41
C ARG A 455 8.68 24.62 -29.47
N GLN A 456 9.24 24.27 -30.64
CA GLN A 456 9.50 25.20 -31.73
C GLN A 456 8.24 25.42 -32.59
N ALA A 457 7.53 24.34 -32.92
CA ALA A 457 6.30 24.36 -33.69
C ALA A 457 5.10 24.91 -32.90
N ARG A 458 5.10 24.75 -31.56
CA ARG A 458 4.01 25.15 -30.64
C ARG A 458 2.69 24.46 -31.01
N ASP A 459 2.77 23.23 -31.50
CA ASP A 459 1.73 22.43 -32.14
C ASP A 459 1.05 21.43 -31.18
N PHE A 460 0.90 21.80 -29.90
CA PHE A 460 0.24 20.98 -28.86
C PHE A 460 -0.70 21.83 -27.99
N PRO A 461 -1.74 21.25 -27.37
CA PRO A 461 -2.71 22.00 -26.58
C PRO A 461 -2.06 22.82 -25.45
N GLY A 462 -2.39 24.10 -25.39
CA GLY A 462 -1.84 25.02 -24.40
C GLY A 462 -0.37 25.42 -24.59
N ALA A 463 0.25 25.14 -25.74
CA ALA A 463 1.61 25.59 -26.07
C ALA A 463 1.80 27.11 -25.97
N ASP A 464 0.72 27.88 -26.13
CA ASP A 464 0.75 29.33 -25.96
C ASP A 464 1.02 29.80 -24.53
N ILE A 465 0.69 28.98 -23.53
CA ILE A 465 0.96 29.24 -22.11
C ILE A 465 2.25 28.52 -21.68
N ILE A 466 2.42 27.26 -22.09
CA ILE A 466 3.53 26.41 -21.66
C ILE A 466 4.89 26.89 -22.18
N VAL A 467 4.99 27.25 -23.47
CA VAL A 467 6.29 27.61 -24.08
C VAL A 467 6.89 28.90 -23.50
N PRO A 468 6.13 30.01 -23.29
CA PRO A 468 6.65 31.20 -22.63
C PRO A 468 7.16 30.94 -21.20
N GLN A 469 6.48 30.11 -20.43
CA GLN A 469 6.87 29.77 -19.05
C GLN A 469 8.26 29.10 -18.97
N ILE A 470 8.72 28.39 -20.01
CA ILE A 470 10.07 27.80 -20.05
C ILE A 470 11.16 28.88 -19.95
N LYS A 471 10.96 30.04 -20.60
CA LYS A 471 11.91 31.17 -20.56
C LYS A 471 11.65 32.10 -19.37
N ALA A 472 10.39 32.50 -19.16
CA ALA A 472 10.00 33.45 -18.12
C ALA A 472 10.09 32.88 -16.69
N LYS A 473 10.13 31.54 -16.56
CA LYS A 473 9.89 30.78 -15.32
C LYS A 473 8.44 30.93 -14.86
N THR A 474 8.08 30.18 -13.82
CA THR A 474 6.74 30.12 -13.23
C THR A 474 6.74 30.73 -11.83
N ALA A 475 5.59 31.21 -11.35
CA ALA A 475 5.44 31.79 -10.01
C ALA A 475 5.61 30.75 -8.89
N ARG A 476 5.18 29.50 -9.14
CA ARG A 476 5.37 28.34 -8.26
C ARG A 476 6.10 27.20 -8.98
N LYS A 477 6.71 26.29 -8.22
CA LYS A 477 7.33 25.05 -8.74
C LYS A 477 7.12 23.86 -7.81
N ARG A 478 6.91 22.68 -8.41
CA ARG A 478 6.97 21.39 -7.69
C ARG A 478 8.39 21.13 -7.22
N VAL A 479 8.54 20.81 -5.93
CA VAL A 479 9.81 20.49 -5.29
C VAL A 479 9.68 19.24 -4.42
N GLY A 480 10.82 18.61 -4.13
CA GLY A 480 10.92 17.61 -3.07
C GLY A 480 11.21 18.28 -1.72
N LEU A 481 10.71 17.69 -0.64
CA LEU A 481 10.91 18.14 0.74
C LEU A 481 11.39 16.97 1.59
N VAL A 482 12.34 17.21 2.49
CA VAL A 482 12.79 16.26 3.51
C VAL A 482 12.58 16.87 4.90
N SER A 483 12.02 16.09 5.82
CA SER A 483 11.81 16.49 7.22
C SER A 483 11.98 15.31 8.18
N THR A 484 11.93 15.59 9.48
CA THR A 484 12.03 14.59 10.56
C THR A 484 10.86 14.73 11.54
N GLY A 485 10.67 13.75 12.42
CA GLY A 485 9.55 13.76 13.37
C GLY A 485 8.22 13.32 12.74
N PRO A 486 7.09 14.00 13.00
CA PRO A 486 5.77 13.62 12.47
C PRO A 486 5.72 13.58 10.92
N PRO A 487 5.13 12.53 10.31
CA PRO A 487 5.01 12.45 8.85
C PRO A 487 4.17 13.57 8.25
N VAL A 488 4.73 14.22 7.23
CA VAL A 488 4.05 15.22 6.39
C VAL A 488 3.01 14.55 5.51
N ARG A 489 1.88 15.22 5.25
CA ARG A 489 0.75 14.69 4.46
C ARG A 489 0.35 15.68 3.36
N GLN A 490 -0.37 15.19 2.36
CA GLN A 490 -1.08 16.04 1.39
C GLN A 490 -1.93 17.11 2.11
N HIS A 491 -2.05 18.29 1.50
CA HIS A 491 -2.67 19.49 2.05
C HIS A 491 -2.01 20.06 3.32
N THR A 492 -0.75 19.71 3.59
CA THR A 492 0.05 20.39 4.63
C THR A 492 0.58 21.73 4.08
N PRO A 493 0.32 22.87 4.73
CA PRO A 493 0.92 24.15 4.36
C PRO A 493 2.45 24.10 4.45
N ILE A 494 3.12 24.64 3.43
CA ILE A 494 4.56 24.90 3.44
C ILE A 494 4.76 26.37 3.81
N LEU A 495 5.58 26.62 4.83
CA LEU A 495 5.86 27.95 5.36
C LEU A 495 7.31 28.36 5.08
N SER A 496 7.54 29.67 4.94
CA SER A 496 8.88 30.26 4.96
C SER A 496 9.49 30.15 6.37
N PRO A 497 10.81 30.43 6.55
CA PRO A 497 11.42 30.48 7.88
C PRO A 497 10.71 31.46 8.85
N GLU A 498 10.09 32.51 8.31
CA GLU A 498 9.33 33.54 9.04
C GLU A 498 7.86 33.12 9.32
N GLY A 499 7.43 31.93 8.88
CA GLY A 499 6.09 31.39 9.11
C GLY A 499 5.02 31.82 8.11
N LYS A 500 5.36 32.55 7.04
CA LYS A 500 4.43 32.89 5.95
C LYS A 500 4.11 31.64 5.13
N VAL A 501 2.84 31.36 4.82
CA VAL A 501 2.49 30.32 3.83
C VAL A 501 3.07 30.71 2.46
N ILE A 502 3.84 29.80 1.86
CA ILE A 502 4.51 29.94 0.55
C ILE A 502 4.19 28.78 -0.40
N GLY A 503 3.35 27.83 0.01
CA GLY A 503 3.13 26.60 -0.73
C GLY A 503 2.27 25.56 -0.01
N GLU A 504 2.05 24.43 -0.67
CA GLU A 504 1.29 23.30 -0.15
C GLU A 504 1.91 21.95 -0.58
N VAL A 505 1.83 20.96 0.31
CA VAL A 505 2.26 19.58 0.07
C VAL A 505 1.21 18.80 -0.72
N THR A 506 1.63 18.15 -1.80
CA THR A 506 0.80 17.35 -2.71
C THR A 506 0.84 15.85 -2.40
N SER A 507 2.00 15.35 -1.93
CA SER A 507 2.21 13.96 -1.55
C SER A 507 3.17 13.88 -0.36
N GLY A 508 2.99 12.93 0.57
CA GLY A 508 3.87 12.82 1.73
C GLY A 508 3.77 11.50 2.51
N CYS A 509 4.92 10.85 2.71
CA CYS A 509 5.04 9.64 3.52
C CYS A 509 6.44 9.51 4.18
N PRO A 510 6.59 8.63 5.18
CA PRO A 510 7.91 8.17 5.61
C PRO A 510 8.62 7.42 4.47
N SER A 511 9.90 7.69 4.25
CA SER A 511 10.80 6.96 3.35
C SER A 511 11.47 5.80 4.12
N PRO A 512 11.22 4.53 3.74
CA PRO A 512 11.94 3.39 4.30
C PRO A 512 13.45 3.44 4.06
N CYS A 513 13.89 3.85 2.87
CA CYS A 513 15.32 3.90 2.53
C CYS A 513 16.08 4.97 3.31
N LEU A 514 15.52 6.18 3.42
CA LEU A 514 16.20 7.34 4.02
C LEU A 514 15.96 7.46 5.53
N LYS A 515 15.01 6.71 6.10
CA LYS A 515 14.58 6.79 7.51
C LYS A 515 14.18 8.22 7.93
N LYS A 516 13.60 8.97 6.98
CA LYS A 516 13.14 10.36 7.11
C LYS A 516 11.74 10.48 6.51
N ASN A 517 11.07 11.61 6.74
CA ASN A 517 9.84 11.92 6.01
C ASN A 517 10.21 12.61 4.69
N ILE A 518 9.60 12.17 3.60
CA ILE A 518 9.70 12.81 2.28
C ILE A 518 8.33 13.29 1.82
N ALA A 519 8.31 14.37 1.04
CA ALA A 519 7.09 14.91 0.47
C ALA A 519 7.36 15.63 -0.86
N MET A 520 6.34 15.71 -1.71
CA MET A 520 6.30 16.66 -2.82
C MET A 520 5.35 17.79 -2.47
N GLY A 521 5.59 18.97 -3.04
CA GLY A 521 4.67 20.09 -2.95
C GLY A 521 5.06 21.22 -3.88
N TYR A 522 4.19 22.21 -3.99
CA TYR A 522 4.47 23.43 -4.75
C TYR A 522 4.88 24.55 -3.80
N VAL A 523 5.96 25.25 -4.12
CA VAL A 523 6.40 26.47 -3.41
C VAL A 523 6.54 27.65 -4.38
N GLU A 524 6.38 28.87 -3.86
CA GLU A 524 6.81 30.10 -4.51
C GLU A 524 8.24 29.96 -5.06
N ALA A 525 8.48 30.40 -6.30
CA ALA A 525 9.71 30.09 -7.03
C ALA A 525 10.99 30.61 -6.36
N ALA A 526 10.91 31.62 -5.50
CA ALA A 526 12.02 32.11 -4.67
C ALA A 526 12.56 31.03 -3.70
N PHE A 527 11.70 30.12 -3.23
CA PHE A 527 12.05 29.07 -2.27
C PHE A 527 12.41 27.74 -2.95
N ALA A 528 12.21 27.61 -4.26
CA ALA A 528 12.32 26.34 -4.99
C ALA A 528 13.76 25.80 -5.20
N LYS A 529 14.79 26.46 -4.64
CA LYS A 529 16.19 26.02 -4.75
C LYS A 529 16.47 24.85 -3.80
N ASN A 530 17.18 23.81 -4.27
CA ASN A 530 17.66 22.73 -3.40
C ASN A 530 18.56 23.29 -2.28
N GLY A 531 18.34 22.80 -1.06
CA GLY A 531 19.00 23.28 0.16
C GLY A 531 18.27 24.43 0.87
N THR A 532 17.20 25.00 0.30
CA THR A 532 16.41 26.04 0.98
C THR A 532 15.74 25.47 2.24
N ALA A 533 15.93 26.14 3.37
CA ALA A 533 15.21 25.86 4.60
C ALA A 533 13.77 26.38 4.52
N VAL A 534 12.81 25.53 4.88
CA VAL A 534 11.38 25.84 4.94
C VAL A 534 10.78 25.18 6.20
N GLN A 535 9.49 25.37 6.44
CA GLN A 535 8.76 24.66 7.50
C GLN A 535 7.51 24.02 6.90
N VAL A 536 6.99 22.99 7.55
CA VAL A 536 5.71 22.35 7.19
C VAL A 536 4.81 22.28 8.41
N GLU A 537 3.54 22.68 8.28
CA GLU A 537 2.62 22.75 9.43
C GLU A 537 1.99 21.39 9.77
N VAL A 538 2.73 20.53 10.47
CA VAL A 538 2.21 19.21 10.87
C VAL A 538 1.49 19.32 12.22
N ARG A 539 0.15 19.11 12.20
CA ARG A 539 -0.73 19.16 13.38
C ARG A 539 -0.68 20.52 14.11
N LYS A 540 -0.78 21.62 13.36
CA LYS A 540 -0.71 23.01 13.87
C LYS A 540 0.63 23.36 14.56
N LYS A 541 1.71 22.67 14.17
CA LYS A 541 3.07 22.99 14.60
C LYS A 541 3.96 23.10 13.37
N ALA A 542 4.72 24.18 13.28
CA ALA A 542 5.78 24.30 12.31
C ALA A 542 6.87 23.25 12.60
N VAL A 543 7.14 22.38 11.63
CA VAL A 543 8.22 21.38 11.66
C VAL A 543 9.27 21.79 10.63
N PRO A 544 10.56 21.91 10.98
CA PRO A 544 11.61 22.22 10.02
C PRO A 544 11.70 21.19 8.89
N ALA A 545 11.84 21.69 7.67
CA ALA A 545 12.02 20.91 6.45
C ALA A 545 13.04 21.58 5.52
N VAL A 546 13.56 20.82 4.56
CA VAL A 546 14.53 21.33 3.57
C VAL A 546 14.08 20.91 2.18
N VAL A 547 14.13 21.85 1.24
CA VAL A 547 13.91 21.58 -0.19
C VAL A 547 15.03 20.69 -0.71
N SER A 548 14.66 19.51 -1.21
CA SER A 548 15.59 18.46 -1.63
C SER A 548 15.53 18.23 -3.12
N LYS A 549 16.68 17.84 -3.70
CA LYS A 549 16.73 17.30 -5.06
C LYS A 549 15.85 16.05 -5.12
N MET A 550 15.14 15.90 -6.24
CA MET A 550 14.49 14.66 -6.65
C MET A 550 15.29 14.03 -7.82
N PRO A 551 15.36 12.69 -7.93
CA PRO A 551 14.81 11.70 -6.99
C PRO A 551 15.53 11.76 -5.62
N PHE A 552 14.84 11.36 -4.55
CA PHE A 552 15.39 11.36 -3.18
C PHE A 552 16.32 10.16 -2.96
N VAL A 553 16.04 9.05 -3.63
CA VAL A 553 16.89 7.85 -3.73
C VAL A 553 17.35 7.75 -5.19
N PRO A 554 18.66 7.54 -5.49
CA PRO A 554 19.13 7.37 -6.86
C PRO A 554 18.38 6.28 -7.62
N THR A 555 18.07 6.53 -8.89
CA THR A 555 17.37 5.60 -9.77
C THR A 555 18.33 4.61 -10.44
N ASN A 556 17.92 3.35 -10.57
CA ASN A 556 18.71 2.26 -11.15
C ASN A 556 18.22 1.85 -12.56
N TYR A 557 17.75 2.80 -13.36
CA TYR A 557 17.27 2.53 -14.72
C TYR A 557 18.40 1.99 -15.62
N TYR A 558 18.17 0.87 -16.29
CA TYR A 558 19.18 0.23 -17.14
C TYR A 558 19.30 0.88 -18.52
N SER A 559 20.45 1.48 -18.82
CA SER A 559 20.72 2.18 -20.09
C SER A 559 21.50 1.38 -21.14
N GLY A 560 21.82 0.11 -20.90
CA GLY A 560 22.56 -0.74 -21.86
C GLY A 560 24.09 -0.71 -21.74
N ASN A 561 24.64 0.01 -20.74
CA ASN A 561 26.07 0.16 -20.48
C ASN A 561 26.44 -0.41 -19.11
#